data_AF-A0A396J2E7-F1
#
_entry.id   AF-A0A396J2E7-F1
#
_cell.length_a   1.000
_cell.length_b   1.000
_cell.length_c   1.000
_cell.angle_alpha   90.00
_cell.angle_beta   90.00
_cell.angle_gamma   90.00
#
_symmetry.space_group_name_H-M   'P 1'
#
loop_
_entity.id
_entity.type
_entity.pdbx_description
1 polymer ?
#
loop_
_entity_poly.entity_id
_entity_poly.type
_entity_poly.pdbx_seq_one_letter_code
_entity_poly.pdbx_strand_id
1 'polypeptide(L)'
;MLVLTKYFGFLVSNAPCCPPRLIGRCYANERPCYNRSDYFFWDEVHPTEAYNQLTATRSYYDSYNSGFTYPMDIKNLVEQKTKMELESINESTSKLSASS
;
A
#
# COMPACT_ATOMS: atom_id res chain seq x y z
N MET A 1 -5.10 -30.06 -5.36
CA MET A 1 -5.56 -28.84 -4.65
C MET A 1 -4.53 -28.51 -3.58
N LEU A 2 -3.40 -27.90 -3.99
CA LEU A 2 -2.35 -27.47 -3.06
C LEU A 2 -2.75 -26.08 -2.54
N VAL A 3 -2.94 -25.96 -1.24
CA VAL A 3 -3.22 -24.71 -0.54
C VAL A 3 -1.95 -23.85 -0.57
N LEU A 4 -1.71 -23.21 -1.70
CA LEU A 4 -0.74 -22.14 -1.88
C LEU A 4 -1.47 -20.94 -2.47
N THR A 5 -2.45 -20.41 -1.75
CA THR A 5 -2.69 -18.98 -1.82
C THR A 5 -1.44 -18.32 -1.27
N LYS A 6 -0.48 -18.06 -2.17
CA LYS A 6 0.72 -17.27 -1.94
C LYS A 6 0.25 -15.93 -1.39
N TYR A 7 0.23 -15.77 -0.07
CA TYR A 7 -0.22 -14.56 0.64
C TYR A 7 0.52 -13.39 0.00
N PHE A 8 -0.12 -12.68 -0.93
CA PHE A 8 0.49 -11.53 -1.63
C PHE A 8 1.90 -11.73 -2.20
N GLY A 9 2.31 -12.95 -2.54
CA GLY A 9 3.66 -13.23 -3.03
C GLY A 9 4.67 -13.69 -1.96
N PHE A 10 4.30 -13.68 -0.68
CA PHE A 10 5.14 -14.09 0.45
C PHE A 10 5.17 -15.62 0.61
N LEU A 11 6.32 -16.14 1.05
CA LEU A 11 6.55 -17.57 1.26
C LEU A 11 6.21 -17.99 2.70
N VAL A 12 6.33 -17.06 3.66
CA VAL A 12 6.08 -17.31 5.08
C VAL A 12 5.08 -16.29 5.61
N SER A 13 3.88 -16.74 5.94
CA SER A 13 2.80 -15.88 6.49
C SER A 13 2.32 -16.31 7.89
N ASN A 14 2.82 -17.41 8.42
CA ASN A 14 2.42 -18.00 9.70
C ASN A 14 3.52 -17.96 10.78
N ALA A 15 4.61 -17.23 10.52
CA ALA A 15 5.71 -17.05 11.47
C ALA A 15 6.31 -15.65 11.34
N PRO A 16 6.77 -15.05 12.45
CA PRO A 16 7.47 -13.77 12.39
C PRO A 16 8.92 -13.95 11.91
N CYS A 17 9.44 -12.95 11.21
CA CYS A 17 10.85 -12.90 10.83
C CYS A 17 11.78 -12.63 12.02
N CYS A 18 11.34 -11.84 12.99
CA CYS A 18 12.04 -11.63 14.25
C CYS A 18 11.44 -12.48 15.38
N PRO A 19 12.27 -13.24 16.13
CA PRO A 19 11.79 -14.02 17.28
C PRO A 19 11.09 -13.14 18.34
N PRO A 20 9.89 -13.53 18.81
CA PRO A 20 9.14 -12.77 19.80
C PRO A 20 9.67 -12.97 21.23
N ARG A 21 9.60 -11.92 22.07
CA ARG A 21 10.01 -11.96 23.50
C ARG A 21 8.82 -12.18 24.44
N LEU A 22 7.73 -11.48 24.17
CA LEU A 22 6.41 -11.53 24.79
C LEU A 22 5.41 -11.31 23.65
N ILE A 23 4.15 -11.68 23.84
CA ILE A 23 3.08 -11.54 22.84
C ILE A 23 3.22 -10.21 22.08
N GLY A 24 3.48 -10.29 20.78
CA GLY A 24 3.40 -9.15 19.87
C GLY A 24 4.70 -8.38 19.56
N ARG A 25 5.86 -8.65 20.16
CA ARG A 25 7.08 -7.86 19.86
C ARG A 25 8.40 -8.65 19.76
N CYS A 26 9.21 -8.24 18.78
CA CYS A 26 10.59 -8.66 18.51
C CYS A 26 11.56 -8.36 19.69
N TYR A 27 12.54 -9.24 19.94
CA TYR A 27 13.59 -9.02 20.95
C TYR A 27 14.63 -7.98 20.48
N ALA A 28 14.97 -7.03 21.36
CA ALA A 28 15.99 -6.02 21.04
C ALA A 28 17.39 -6.65 20.97
N ASN A 29 18.11 -6.43 19.86
CA ASN A 29 19.44 -7.01 19.57
C ASN A 29 19.45 -8.51 19.22
N GLU A 30 18.30 -9.16 19.04
CA GLU A 30 18.27 -10.48 18.43
C GLU A 30 18.48 -10.40 16.92
N ARG A 31 19.02 -11.47 16.35
CA ARG A 31 19.22 -11.54 14.91
C ARG A 31 17.89 -11.89 14.22
N PRO A 32 17.34 -11.00 13.37
CA PRO A 32 16.15 -11.34 12.59
C PRO A 32 16.49 -12.34 11.47
N CYS A 33 15.46 -12.90 10.84
CA CYS A 33 15.62 -13.71 9.65
C CYS A 33 16.40 -12.97 8.55
N TYR A 34 17.12 -13.72 7.71
CA TYR A 34 17.95 -13.14 6.65
C TYR A 34 17.10 -12.66 5.46
N ASN A 35 16.06 -13.40 5.11
CA ASN A 35 15.21 -13.21 3.93
C ASN A 35 13.89 -12.52 4.28
N ARG A 36 13.97 -11.30 4.82
CA ARG A 36 12.80 -10.54 5.30
C ARG A 36 11.74 -10.28 4.23
N SER A 37 12.13 -10.24 2.96
CA SER A 37 11.22 -10.06 1.82
C SER A 37 10.27 -11.23 1.61
N ASP A 38 10.61 -12.41 2.12
CA ASP A 38 9.82 -13.63 1.94
C ASP A 38 8.77 -13.78 3.06
N TYR A 39 8.93 -13.02 4.14
CA TYR A 39 8.06 -13.04 5.32
C TYR A 39 7.02 -11.93 5.24
N PHE A 40 5.77 -12.28 5.51
CA PHE A 40 4.68 -11.32 5.65
C PHE A 40 4.85 -10.48 6.93
N PHE A 41 5.19 -11.16 8.03
CA PHE A 41 5.23 -10.59 9.38
C PHE A 41 6.67 -10.33 9.84
N TRP A 42 6.93 -9.12 10.34
CA TRP A 42 8.18 -8.76 10.99
C TRP A 42 8.24 -9.34 12.40
N ASP A 43 7.21 -9.08 13.20
CA ASP A 43 6.96 -9.71 14.50
C ASP A 43 5.54 -10.31 14.50
N GLU A 44 5.03 -10.77 15.64
CA GLU A 44 3.73 -11.46 15.68
C GLU A 44 2.52 -10.63 15.22
N VAL A 45 2.63 -9.30 15.13
CA VAL A 45 1.48 -8.43 14.79
C VAL A 45 1.78 -7.36 13.75
N HIS A 46 3.05 -7.03 13.49
CA HIS A 46 3.45 -6.02 12.51
C HIS A 46 3.97 -6.66 11.22
N PRO A 47 3.60 -6.12 10.05
CA PRO A 47 4.12 -6.59 8.77
C PRO A 47 5.60 -6.25 8.54
N THR A 48 6.24 -6.95 7.62
CA THR A 48 7.56 -6.59 7.11
C THR A 48 7.50 -5.33 6.23
N GLU A 49 8.67 -4.72 6.02
CA GLU A 49 8.82 -3.62 5.06
C GLU A 49 8.32 -4.00 3.67
N ALA A 50 8.58 -5.24 3.22
CA ALA A 50 8.13 -5.71 1.92
C ALA A 50 6.60 -5.68 1.78
N TYR A 51 5.86 -6.07 2.82
CA TYR A 51 4.40 -5.98 2.77
C TYR A 51 3.89 -4.55 2.87
N ASN A 52 4.59 -3.68 3.63
CA ASN A 52 4.29 -2.25 3.66
C ASN A 52 4.48 -1.60 2.27
N GLN A 53 5.56 -1.92 1.56
CA GLN A 53 5.82 -1.42 0.20
C GLN A 53 4.75 -1.91 -0.79
N LEU A 54 4.34 -3.18 -0.70
CA LEU A 54 3.25 -3.71 -1.52
C LEU A 54 1.94 -2.96 -1.25
N THR A 55 1.58 -2.80 0.03
CA THR A 55 0.36 -2.11 0.44
C THR A 55 0.36 -0.68 -0.09
N ALA A 56 1.45 0.08 0.12
CA ALA A 56 1.57 1.44 -0.38
C ALA A 56 1.45 1.51 -1.92
N THR A 57 2.11 0.59 -2.64
CA THR A 57 2.06 0.54 -4.10
C THR A 57 0.63 0.27 -4.60
N ARG A 58 -0.05 -0.72 -4.00
CA ARG A 58 -1.42 -1.09 -4.37
C ARG A 58 -2.41 0.03 -4.03
N SER A 59 -2.33 0.59 -2.83
CA SER A 59 -3.16 1.73 -2.44
C SER A 59 -2.98 2.95 -3.34
N TYR A 60 -1.80 3.15 -3.91
CA TYR A 60 -1.54 4.29 -4.78
C TYR A 60 -1.96 4.07 -6.23
N TYR A 61 -1.79 2.85 -6.78
CA TYR A 61 -1.94 2.60 -8.22
C TYR A 61 -3.06 1.62 -8.62
N ASP A 62 -3.72 0.94 -7.67
CA ASP A 62 -4.64 -0.18 -7.96
C ASP A 62 -6.08 0.13 -7.53
N SER A 63 -6.82 0.85 -8.38
CA SER A 63 -8.23 1.23 -8.17
C SER A 63 -9.21 0.06 -8.27
N TYR A 64 -8.79 -1.11 -8.77
CA TYR A 64 -9.67 -2.26 -8.98
C TYR A 64 -9.64 -3.26 -7.82
N ASN A 65 -8.66 -3.14 -6.93
CA ASN A 65 -8.49 -4.06 -5.82
C ASN A 65 -9.12 -3.52 -4.53
N SER A 66 -10.32 -4.01 -4.23
CA SER A 66 -11.06 -3.63 -3.02
C SER A 66 -10.40 -4.04 -1.71
N GLY A 67 -9.36 -4.87 -1.74
CA GLY A 67 -8.57 -5.24 -0.56
C GLY A 67 -7.61 -4.15 -0.07
N PHE A 68 -7.35 -3.11 -0.87
CA PHE A 68 -6.43 -2.02 -0.51
C PHE A 68 -7.13 -0.67 -0.46
N THR A 69 -7.71 -0.23 -1.58
CA THR A 69 -8.35 1.07 -1.73
C THR A 69 -9.58 0.94 -2.61
N TYR A 70 -10.74 1.30 -2.06
CA TYR A 70 -12.02 1.30 -2.76
C TYR A 70 -12.84 2.51 -2.31
N PRO A 71 -13.57 3.21 -3.20
CA PRO A 71 -13.78 2.92 -4.62
C PRO A 71 -12.72 3.47 -5.59
N MET A 72 -11.66 4.12 -5.09
CA MET A 72 -10.59 4.64 -5.93
C MET A 72 -9.23 4.55 -5.24
N ASP A 73 -8.16 4.51 -6.03
CA ASP A 73 -6.78 4.61 -5.53
C ASP A 73 -6.36 6.07 -5.24
N ILE A 74 -5.27 6.23 -4.49
CA ILE A 74 -4.78 7.55 -4.07
C ILE A 74 -4.36 8.40 -5.28
N LYS A 75 -3.77 7.80 -6.32
CA LYS A 75 -3.36 8.52 -7.53
C LYS A 75 -4.57 9.18 -8.20
N ASN A 76 -5.62 8.42 -8.46
CA ASN A 76 -6.85 8.94 -9.07
C ASN A 76 -7.50 10.01 -8.17
N LEU A 77 -7.45 9.85 -6.84
CA LEU A 77 -8.00 10.85 -5.90
C LEU A 77 -7.28 12.19 -6.03
N VAL A 78 -5.95 12.16 -6.10
CA VAL A 78 -5.13 13.37 -6.29
C VAL A 78 -5.37 13.97 -7.68
N GLU A 79 -5.41 13.14 -8.72
CA GLU A 79 -5.65 13.58 -10.10
C GLU A 79 -7.03 14.24 -10.26
N GLN A 80 -8.07 13.72 -9.61
CA GLN A 80 -9.40 14.35 -9.62
C GLN A 80 -9.37 15.76 -9.05
N LYS A 81 -8.67 15.99 -7.94
CA LYS A 81 -8.51 17.33 -7.37
C LYS A 81 -7.89 18.29 -8.38
N THR A 82 -6.81 17.86 -9.05
CA THR A 82 -6.13 18.70 -10.06
C THR A 82 -7.03 18.98 -11.28
N LYS A 83 -7.83 18.00 -11.71
CA LYS A 83 -8.78 18.14 -12.82
C LYS A 83 -9.86 19.19 -12.51
N MET A 84 -10.43 19.15 -11.31
CA MET A 84 -11.42 20.12 -10.87
C MET A 84 -10.86 21.55 -10.82
N GLU A 85 -9.62 21.71 -10.34
CA GLU A 85 -8.93 23.02 -10.33
C GLU A 85 -8.67 23.52 -11.76
N LEU A 86 -8.23 22.65 -12.67
CA LEU A 86 -7.98 22.98 -14.07
C LEU A 86 -9.28 23.36 -14.82
N GLU A 87 -10.38 22.66 -14.53
CA GLU A 87 -11.70 22.95 -15.11
C GLU A 87 -12.18 24.35 -14.71
N SER A 88 -11.99 24.75 -13.45
CA SER A 88 -12.31 26.11 -12.98
C SER A 88 -11.48 27.18 -13.69
N ILE A 89 -10.18 26.92 -13.92
CA ILE A 89 -9.29 27.84 -14.65
C ILE A 89 -9.73 27.96 -16.11
N ASN A 90 -9.96 26.83 -16.78
CA ASN A 90 -10.37 26.81 -18.18
C ASN A 90 -11.70 27.54 -18.39
N GLU A 91 -12.68 27.38 -17.49
CA GLU A 91 -13.95 28.12 -17.56
C GLU A 91 -13.76 29.63 -17.34
N SER A 92 -12.83 30.03 -16.47
CA SER A 92 -12.51 31.44 -16.25
C SER A 92 -11.83 32.07 -17.48
N THR A 93 -10.89 31.34 -18.09
CA THR A 93 -10.19 31.80 -19.32
C THR A 93 -11.11 31.86 -20.54
N SER A 94 -12.04 30.93 -20.70
CA SER A 94 -12.98 30.93 -21.82
C SER A 94 -13.93 32.13 -21.76
N LYS A 95 -14.42 32.49 -20.55
CA LYS A 95 -15.24 33.69 -20.32
C LYS A 95 -14.51 34.98 -20.65
N LEU A 96 -13.21 35.08 -20.33
CA LEU A 96 -12.37 36.22 -20.68
C LEU A 96 -12.18 36.34 -22.20
N SER A 97 -11.92 35.23 -22.89
CA SER A 97 -11.74 35.21 -24.35
C SER A 97 -13.02 35.55 -25.13
N ALA A 98 -14.20 35.22 -24.57
CA ALA A 98 -15.49 35.50 -25.19
C ALA A 98 -15.97 36.95 -24.99
N SER A 99 -15.30 37.72 -24.12
CA SER A 99 -15.59 39.14 -23.85
C SER A 99 -14.63 40.09 -24.61
N SER A 100 -13.74 39.55 -25.43
CA SER A 100 -12.74 40.28 -26.24
C SER A 100 -13.23 40.50 -27.66
#